data_AF-A0A938SH13-F1
#
_entry.id   AF-A0A938SH13-F1
#
_cell.length_a   1.000
_cell.length_b   1.000
_cell.length_c   1.000
_cell.angle_alpha   90.00
_cell.angle_beta   90.00
_cell.angle_gamma   90.00
#
_symmetry.space_group_name_H-M   'P 1'
#
loop_
_entity.id
_entity.type
_entity.pdbx_description
1 polymer ?
#
loop_
_entity_poly.entity_id
_entity_poly.type
_entity_poly.pdbx_seq_one_letter_code
_entity_poly.pdbx_strand_id
1 'polypeptide(L)'
;KREGWSLIREGEILCHHQKVFVPDFAFRHDDGRTALLEIIGFWTPEYLEAKRQTLKLFPHQPILLAVAEGVARQATDWPPDVIRFKTALKVSDVLARLRACSGLPSQPDAPKNQVSV
;
A
#
# COMPACT_ATOMS: atom_id res chain seq x y z
N LYS A 1 -1.48 -10.26 11.94
CA LYS A 1 -0.45 -10.75 10.99
C LYS A 1 -1.10 -11.71 10.01
N ARG A 2 -0.85 -11.58 8.71
CA ARG A 2 -1.33 -12.50 7.67
C ARG A 2 -0.19 -12.70 6.67
N GLU A 3 0.15 -13.94 6.34
CA GLU A 3 1.16 -14.26 5.32
C GLU A 3 2.51 -13.57 5.57
N GLY A 4 3.00 -13.55 6.83
CA GLY A 4 4.24 -12.86 7.19
C GLY A 4 4.14 -11.32 7.25
N TRP A 5 3.05 -10.72 6.76
CA TRP A 5 2.81 -9.29 6.82
C TRP A 5 2.13 -8.86 8.13
N SER A 6 2.71 -7.84 8.74
CA SER A 6 2.21 -7.13 9.92
C SER A 6 1.71 -5.76 9.49
N LEU A 7 0.47 -5.43 9.84
CA LEU A 7 -0.11 -4.11 9.61
C LEU A 7 0.10 -3.26 10.85
N ILE A 8 0.61 -2.05 10.66
CA ILE A 8 0.84 -1.05 11.68
C ILE A 8 0.03 0.18 11.26
N ARG A 9 -0.89 0.62 12.12
CA ARG A 9 -1.66 1.85 11.89
C ARG A 9 -0.79 3.05 12.26
N GLU A 10 -0.79 4.09 11.44
CA GLU A 10 0.05 5.30 11.62
C GLU A 10 1.56 4.98 11.71
N GLY A 11 1.98 3.93 11.01
CA GLY A 11 3.16 3.16 11.42
C GLY A 11 4.52 3.75 11.08
N GLU A 12 4.63 4.68 10.13
CA GLU A 12 5.96 5.16 9.70
C GLU A 12 5.92 6.57 9.12
N ILE A 13 6.62 7.52 9.73
CA ILE A 13 6.73 8.88 9.22
C ILE A 13 7.90 8.92 8.22
N LEU A 14 7.60 9.23 6.96
CA LEU A 14 8.62 9.50 5.96
C LEU A 14 9.01 10.99 6.01
N CYS A 15 10.25 11.26 6.38
CA CYS A 15 10.84 12.59 6.33
C CYS A 15 11.81 12.68 5.17
N HIS A 16 11.60 13.61 4.25
CA HIS A 16 12.57 13.94 3.21
C HIS A 16 12.74 15.46 3.10
N HIS A 17 13.94 15.93 3.41
CA HIS A 17 14.27 17.35 3.53
C HIS A 17 13.30 18.09 4.48
N GLN A 18 12.38 18.88 3.93
CA GLN A 18 11.38 19.67 4.68
C GLN A 18 9.95 19.13 4.51
N LYS A 19 9.77 18.01 3.81
CA LYS A 19 8.46 17.38 3.61
C LYS A 19 8.32 16.16 4.48
N VAL A 20 7.20 16.11 5.18
CA VAL A 20 6.76 14.99 6.00
C VAL A 20 5.60 14.32 5.29
N PHE A 21 5.70 13.01 5.10
CA PHE A 21 4.63 12.19 4.58
C PHE A 21 4.29 11.12 5.61
N VAL A 22 3.06 11.20 6.13
CA VAL A 22 2.53 10.22 7.09
C VAL A 22 1.49 9.38 6.34
N PRO A 23 1.78 8.11 6.05
CA PRO A 23 0.80 7.17 5.53
C PRO A 23 -0.16 6.71 6.64
N ASP A 24 -1.40 6.43 6.25
CA ASP A 24 -2.42 5.87 7.14
C ASP A 24 -1.99 4.50 7.72
N PHE A 25 -1.32 3.67 6.91
CA PHE A 25 -0.87 2.33 7.29
C PHE A 25 0.56 2.02 6.81
N ALA A 26 1.27 1.24 7.61
CA ALA A 26 2.55 0.63 7.24
C ALA A 26 2.46 -0.90 7.33
N PHE A 27 2.98 -1.58 6.32
CA PHE A 27 3.11 -3.01 6.22
C PHE A 27 4.56 -3.40 6.44
N ARG A 28 4.79 -4.36 7.34
CA ARG A 28 6.11 -4.92 7.61
C ARG A 28 6.07 -6.43 7.45
N HIS A 29 6.87 -6.94 6.54
CA HIS A 29 7.07 -8.36 6.34
C HIS A 29 8.16 -8.89 7.29
N ASP A 30 8.04 -10.15 7.68
CA ASP A 30 9.03 -10.83 8.53
C ASP A 30 10.42 -10.93 7.87
N ASP A 31 10.45 -11.05 6.53
CA ASP A 31 11.66 -11.03 5.68
C ASP A 31 12.36 -9.65 5.63
N GLY A 32 11.86 -8.64 6.36
CA GLY A 32 12.43 -7.29 6.43
C GLY A 32 11.89 -6.29 5.40
N ARG A 33 10.99 -6.71 4.51
CA ARG A 33 10.34 -5.79 3.54
C ARG A 33 9.36 -4.86 4.25
N THR A 34 9.33 -3.61 3.83
CA THR A 34 8.33 -2.63 4.27
C THR A 34 7.56 -2.11 3.07
N ALA A 35 6.32 -1.71 3.29
CA ALA A 35 5.49 -1.02 2.31
C ALA A 35 4.48 -0.13 3.01
N LEU A 36 4.18 1.01 2.43
CA LEU A 36 3.29 2.00 3.01
C LEU A 36 1.97 1.99 2.23
N LEU A 37 0.87 2.21 2.91
CA LEU A 37 -0.45 2.28 2.30
C LEU A 37 -1.13 3.57 2.73
N GLU A 38 -1.57 4.31 1.73
CA GLU A 38 -2.31 5.55 1.92
C GLU A 38 -3.72 5.41 1.39
N ILE A 39 -4.72 5.75 2.20
CA ILE A 39 -6.14 5.66 1.82
C ILE A 39 -6.69 7.06 1.50
N ILE A 40 -7.12 7.22 0.26
CA ILE A 40 -7.68 8.44 -0.31
C ILE A 40 -9.20 8.26 -0.44
N GLY A 41 -9.93 8.69 0.60
CA GLY A 41 -11.40 8.59 0.67
C GLY A 41 -12.13 9.79 0.05
N PHE A 42 -11.76 11.00 0.45
CA PHE A 42 -12.40 12.26 0.03
C PHE A 42 -11.35 13.36 -0.02
N TRP A 43 -10.80 13.63 -1.20
CA TRP A 43 -9.79 14.68 -1.39
C TRP A 43 -10.01 15.39 -2.72
N THR A 44 -9.61 16.66 -2.80
CA THR A 44 -9.67 17.45 -4.05
C THR A 44 -8.57 17.04 -5.03
N PRO A 45 -8.80 17.19 -6.35
CA PRO A 45 -7.79 16.86 -7.36
C PRO A 45 -6.46 17.60 -7.17
N GLU A 46 -6.50 18.86 -6.71
CA GLU A 46 -5.31 19.67 -6.44
C GLU A 46 -4.46 19.08 -5.32
N TYR A 47 -5.08 18.61 -4.24
CA TYR A 47 -4.36 17.96 -3.15
C TYR A 47 -3.70 16.66 -3.59
N LEU A 48 -4.37 15.90 -4.45
CA LEU A 48 -3.83 14.66 -5.00
C LEU A 48 -2.60 14.91 -5.87
N GLU A 49 -2.60 15.99 -6.64
CA GLU A 49 -1.42 16.39 -7.41
C GLU A 49 -0.24 16.77 -6.50
N ALA A 50 -0.48 17.54 -5.44
CA ALA A 50 0.55 17.88 -4.46
C ALA A 50 1.09 16.64 -3.73
N LYS A 51 0.22 15.68 -3.37
CA LYS A 51 0.60 14.38 -2.83
C LYS A 51 1.45 13.60 -3.84
N ARG A 52 1.02 13.50 -5.10
CA ARG A 52 1.78 12.81 -6.17
C ARG A 52 3.17 13.41 -6.36
N GLN A 53 3.29 14.73 -6.39
CA GLN A 53 4.59 15.40 -6.46
C GLN A 53 5.47 15.06 -5.25
N THR A 54 4.86 14.94 -4.07
CA THR A 54 5.58 14.55 -2.86
C THR A 54 6.00 13.09 -2.90
N LEU A 55 5.15 12.18 -3.36
CA LEU A 55 5.47 10.76 -3.55
C LEU A 55 6.60 10.55 -4.57
N LYS A 56 6.68 11.38 -5.61
CA LYS A 56 7.81 11.36 -6.56
C LYS A 56 9.17 11.67 -5.91
N LEU A 57 9.19 12.33 -4.74
CA LEU A 57 10.41 12.56 -3.96
C LEU A 57 10.85 11.32 -3.17
N PHE A 58 9.97 10.32 -3.04
CA PHE A 58 10.22 9.06 -2.35
C PHE A 58 10.20 7.86 -3.33
N PRO A 59 10.98 7.87 -4.44
CA PRO A 59 10.92 6.81 -5.44
C PRO A 59 11.44 5.47 -4.92
N HIS A 60 12.19 5.47 -3.81
CA HIS A 60 12.77 4.28 -3.20
C HIS A 60 11.83 3.62 -2.18
N GLN A 61 10.70 4.24 -1.85
CA GLN A 61 9.75 3.72 -0.89
C GLN A 61 8.57 3.06 -1.62
N PRO A 62 8.27 1.79 -1.35
CA PRO A 62 7.08 1.13 -1.89
C PRO A 62 5.81 1.69 -1.22
N ILE A 63 5.16 2.64 -1.87
CA ILE A 63 3.94 3.31 -1.39
C ILE A 63 2.76 2.91 -2.27
N LEU A 64 1.79 2.21 -1.67
CA LEU A 64 0.52 1.85 -2.28
C LEU A 64 -0.51 2.94 -2.02
N LEU A 65 -1.23 3.32 -3.07
CA LEU A 65 -2.34 4.26 -2.97
C LEU A 65 -3.65 3.50 -3.08
N ALA A 66 -4.50 3.57 -2.07
CA ALA A 66 -5.88 3.12 -2.13
C ALA A 66 -6.79 4.30 -2.38
N VAL A 67 -7.54 4.32 -3.47
CA VAL A 67 -8.39 5.45 -3.88
C VAL A 67 -9.84 5.01 -3.95
N ALA A 68 -10.72 5.80 -3.34
CA ALA A 68 -12.16 5.61 -3.46
C ALA A 68 -12.61 5.81 -4.92
N GLU A 69 -13.48 4.94 -5.43
CA GLU A 69 -13.91 4.95 -6.83
C GLU A 69 -14.55 6.28 -7.27
N GLY A 70 -15.20 7.00 -6.33
CA GLY A 70 -15.75 8.34 -6.58
C GLY A 70 -14.68 9.40 -6.85
N VAL A 71 -13.50 9.27 -6.22
CA VAL A 71 -12.34 10.14 -6.41
C VAL A 71 -11.52 9.69 -7.63
N ALA A 72 -11.38 8.38 -7.83
CA ALA A 72 -10.67 7.81 -8.97
C ALA A 72 -11.27 8.26 -10.32
N ARG A 73 -12.56 8.61 -10.36
CA ARG A 73 -13.24 9.18 -11.54
C ARG A 73 -12.91 10.66 -11.79
N GLN A 74 -12.46 11.39 -10.77
CA GLN A 74 -12.18 12.83 -10.88
C GLN A 74 -10.75 13.12 -11.35
N ALA A 75 -9.83 12.17 -11.15
CA ALA A 75 -8.44 12.29 -11.61
C ALA A 75 -8.11 11.18 -12.61
N THR A 76 -7.42 11.54 -13.69
CA THR A 76 -7.10 10.61 -14.79
C THR A 76 -5.70 10.03 -14.66
N ASP A 77 -4.80 10.73 -13.97
CA ASP A 77 -3.37 10.39 -13.85
C ASP A 77 -3.08 9.73 -12.50
N TRP A 78 -3.42 8.44 -12.39
CA TRP A 78 -3.07 7.62 -11.25
C TRP A 78 -1.85 6.75 -11.56
N PRO A 79 -0.95 6.53 -10.59
CA PRO A 79 0.13 5.56 -10.76
C PRO A 79 -0.46 4.15 -10.99
N PRO A 80 0.25 3.29 -11.74
CA PRO A 80 -0.25 1.97 -12.13
C PRO A 80 -0.57 1.06 -10.94
N ASP A 81 0.07 1.29 -9.79
CA ASP A 81 -0.09 0.49 -8.56
C ASP A 81 -1.23 0.96 -7.64
N VAL A 82 -2.14 1.81 -8.14
CA VAL A 82 -3.29 2.29 -7.39
C VAL A 82 -4.35 1.20 -7.16
N ILE A 83 -4.82 1.03 -5.93
CA ILE A 83 -5.90 0.13 -5.54
C ILE A 83 -7.20 0.93 -5.49
N ARG A 84 -8.19 0.55 -6.30
CA ARG A 84 -9.50 1.23 -6.29
C ARG A 84 -10.47 0.50 -5.39
N PHE A 85 -11.14 1.21 -4.49
CA PHE A 85 -12.15 0.62 -3.60
C PHE A 85 -13.46 1.43 -3.62
N LYS A 86 -14.60 0.76 -3.41
CA LYS A 86 -15.91 1.44 -3.35
C LYS A 86 -16.25 1.87 -1.92
N THR A 87 -16.46 0.89 -1.05
CA THR A 87 -16.91 1.10 0.34
C THR A 87 -15.88 0.66 1.36
N ALA A 88 -15.12 -0.40 1.07
CA ALA A 88 -14.09 -0.92 1.96
C ALA A 88 -12.88 -1.41 1.17
N LEU A 89 -11.68 -1.14 1.70
CA LEU A 89 -10.44 -1.66 1.17
C LEU A 89 -10.25 -3.11 1.63
N LYS A 90 -10.20 -4.04 0.67
CA LYS A 90 -9.96 -5.45 0.98
C LYS A 90 -8.48 -5.70 1.23
N VAL A 91 -8.18 -6.32 2.36
CA VAL A 91 -6.81 -6.73 2.72
C VAL A 91 -6.20 -7.64 1.65
N SER A 92 -7.01 -8.49 1.02
CA SER A 92 -6.56 -9.38 -0.07
C SER A 92 -6.04 -8.62 -1.29
N ASP A 93 -6.67 -7.51 -1.69
CA ASP A 93 -6.21 -6.68 -2.80
C ASP A 93 -4.87 -6.01 -2.46
N VAL A 94 -4.71 -5.55 -1.23
CA VAL A 94 -3.45 -4.96 -0.75
C VAL A 94 -2.34 -6.01 -0.75
N LEU A 95 -2.60 -7.20 -0.21
CA LEU A 95 -1.62 -8.29 -0.19
C LEU A 95 -1.24 -8.75 -1.60
N ALA A 96 -2.18 -8.81 -2.53
CA ALA A 96 -1.89 -9.12 -3.93
C ALA A 96 -0.93 -8.08 -4.55
N ARG A 97 -1.12 -6.79 -4.25
CA ARG A 97 -0.22 -5.73 -4.73
C ARG A 97 1.14 -5.73 -4.05
N LEU A 98 1.19 -6.00 -2.75
CA LEU A 98 2.45 -6.16 -2.02
C LEU A 98 3.31 -7.27 -2.65
N ARG A 99 2.69 -8.39 -3.04
CA ARG A 99 3.36 -9.47 -3.78
C ARG A 99 3.84 -9.02 -5.16
N ALA A 100 3.05 -8.22 -5.88
CA ALA A 100 3.38 -7.75 -7.23
C ALA A 100 4.52 -6.71 -7.26
N CYS A 101 4.57 -5.79 -6.29
CA CYS A 101 5.66 -4.82 -6.17
C CYS A 101 6.98 -5.46 -5.72
N SER A 102 6.92 -6.55 -4.95
CA SER A 102 8.11 -7.33 -4.61
C SER A 102 8.41 -8.30 -5.75
N GLY A 103 9.32 -7.97 -6.67
CA GLY A 103 9.75 -8.86 -7.75
C GLY A 103 10.46 -10.14 -7.27
N LEU A 104 9.77 -11.03 -6.55
CA LEU A 104 10.24 -12.35 -6.12
C LEU A 104 9.11 -13.39 -6.26
N PRO A 105 9.46 -14.63 -6.63
CA PRO A 105 8.54 -15.69 -7.01
C PRO A 105 7.68 -16.14 -5.83
N SER A 106 6.47 -16.59 -6.17
CA SER A 106 5.52 -17.31 -5.33
C SER A 106 6.23 -18.11 -4.22
N GLN A 107 5.92 -17.82 -2.95
CA GLN A 107 6.28 -18.71 -1.86
C GLN A 107 5.75 -20.13 -2.17
N PRO A 108 6.57 -21.19 -2.09
CA PRO A 108 6.07 -22.55 -2.15
C PRO A 108 5.25 -22.83 -0.88
N ASP A 109 4.12 -23.51 -1.09
CA ASP A 109 3.21 -24.12 -0.13
C ASP A 109 3.57 -24.01 1.36
N ALA A 110 2.67 -23.38 2.12
CA ALA A 110 2.53 -23.71 3.53
C ALA A 110 2.18 -25.21 3.62
N PRO A 111 2.91 -26.03 4.40
CA PRO A 111 2.53 -27.42 4.57
C PRO A 111 1.15 -27.48 5.23
N LYS A 112 0.18 -28.05 4.50
CA LYS A 112 -1.08 -28.49 5.08
C LYS A 112 -0.74 -29.49 6.17
N ASN A 113 -0.94 -29.07 7.40
CA ASN A 113 -0.90 -29.91 8.58
C ASN A 113 -1.99 -30.99 8.45
N GLN A 114 -1.66 -32.12 7.84
CA GLN A 114 -2.47 -33.34 7.90
C GLN A 114 -1.94 -34.15 9.09
N VAL A 115 -2.64 -34.01 10.21
CA VAL A 115 -2.43 -34.80 11.41
C VAL A 115 -2.85 -36.24 11.10
N SER A 116 -1.92 -37.17 11.31
CA SER A 116 -2.19 -38.60 11.38
C SER A 116 -3.04 -38.93 12.61
N VAL A 117 -4.13 -39.69 12.42
CA VAL A 117 -4.63 -40.77 13.30
C VAL A 117 -5.47 -41.75 12.48
#